data_AF-A0A356T5R1-F1
#
_entry.id   AF-A0A356T5R1-F1
#
_cell.length_a   1.000
_cell.length_b   1.000
_cell.length_c   1.000
_cell.angle_alpha   90.00
_cell.angle_beta   90.00
_cell.angle_gamma   90.00
#
_symmetry.space_group_name_H-M   'P 1'
#
loop_
_entity.id
_entity.type
_entity.pdbx_description
1 polymer ?
#
loop_
_entity_poly.entity_id
_entity_poly.type
_entity_poly.pdbx_seq_one_letter_code
_entity_poly.pdbx_strand_id
1 'polypeptide(L)' 'MTDGSIDIDRLWKLLSHSVGDEKAELAVRSAANSLGFARRPSLSMDEALGVLEKVAETPGIVGVTARFAKSRLHLAAG' A
#
# COMPACT_ATOMS: atom_id res chain seq x y z
N MET A 1 -19.48 -4.28 6.48
CA MET A 1 -18.57 -5.45 6.55
C MET A 1 -18.10 -5.76 5.14
N THR A 2 -16.98 -5.18 4.72
CA THR A 2 -16.24 -5.66 3.55
C THR A 2 -14.99 -6.33 4.09
N ASP A 3 -15.12 -7.59 4.48
CA ASP A 3 -13.95 -8.45 4.75
C ASP A 3 -13.34 -8.87 3.41
N GLY A 4 -12.92 -7.86 2.65
CA GLY A 4 -12.19 -8.01 1.40
C GLY A 4 -10.73 -8.07 1.75
N SER A 5 -10.17 -9.28 1.80
CA SER A 5 -8.73 -9.47 1.95
C SER A 5 -8.01 -8.89 0.74
N ILE A 6 -7.06 -7.97 0.97
CA ILE A 6 -6.24 -7.33 -0.06
C ILE A 6 -4.87 -7.97 -0.04
N ASP A 7 -4.49 -8.58 -1.16
CA ASP A 7 -3.14 -9.10 -1.33
C ASP A 7 -2.11 -7.96 -1.28
N ILE A 8 -1.02 -8.18 -0.56
CA ILE A 8 0.07 -7.20 -0.47
C ILE A 8 0.68 -6.90 -1.85
N ASP A 9 0.59 -7.87 -2.77
CA ASP A 9 1.06 -7.68 -4.14
C ASP A 9 0.21 -6.70 -4.94
N ARG A 10 -1.07 -6.62 -4.62
CA ARG A 10 -1.96 -5.63 -5.22
C ARG A 10 -1.57 -4.22 -4.77
N LEU A 11 -1.11 -4.06 -3.53
CA LEU A 11 -0.73 -2.75 -2.98
C LEU A 11 0.46 -2.14 -3.72
N TRP A 12 1.55 -2.88 -3.91
CA TRP A 12 2.71 -2.31 -4.60
C TRP A 12 2.47 -2.10 -6.10
N LYS A 13 1.64 -2.94 -6.75
CA LYS A 13 1.21 -2.72 -8.14
C LYS A 13 0.47 -1.40 -8.35
N LEU A 14 -0.22 -0.86 -7.34
CA LEU A 14 -0.83 0.48 -7.42
C LEU A 14 0.21 1.60 -7.56
N LEU A 15 1.43 1.38 -7.06
CA LEU A 15 2.53 2.34 -7.11
C LEU A 15 3.45 2.09 -8.31
N SER A 16 3.58 0.84 -8.76
CA SER A 16 4.49 0.41 -9.82
C SER A 16 4.47 1.27 -11.07
N HIS A 17 3.30 1.70 -11.54
CA HIS A 17 3.17 2.54 -12.74
C HIS A 17 3.93 3.87 -12.66
N SER A 18 4.18 4.39 -11.45
CA SER A 18 4.81 5.70 -11.25
C SER A 18 6.25 5.60 -10.76
N VAL A 19 6.60 4.56 -10.01
CA VAL A 19 7.93 4.45 -9.37
C VAL A 19 8.74 3.23 -9.78
N GLY A 20 8.15 2.31 -10.57
CA GLY A 20 8.73 1.02 -10.92
C GLY A 20 8.49 -0.06 -9.85
N ASP A 21 8.48 -1.31 -10.28
CA ASP A 21 8.12 -2.47 -9.45
C ASP A 21 9.03 -2.62 -8.23
N GLU A 22 10.35 -2.57 -8.42
CA GLU A 22 11.33 -2.76 -7.35
C GLU A 22 11.17 -1.73 -6.22
N LYS A 23 11.00 -0.45 -6.58
CA LYS A 23 10.80 0.63 -5.59
C LYS A 23 9.44 0.53 -4.91
N ALA A 24 8.41 0.18 -5.67
CA ALA A 24 7.07 0.01 -5.12
C ALA A 24 7.02 -1.15 -4.12
N GLU A 25 7.58 -2.31 -4.49
CA GLU A 25 7.63 -3.49 -3.64
C GLU A 25 8.43 -3.20 -2.37
N LEU A 26 9.63 -2.63 -2.48
CA LEU A 26 10.47 -2.30 -1.33
C LEU A 26 9.74 -1.34 -0.36
N ALA A 27 9.11 -0.29 -0.89
CA ALA A 27 8.39 0.69 -0.08
C ALA A 27 7.22 0.05 0.68
N VAL A 28 6.39 -0.73 -0.02
CA VAL A 28 5.22 -1.41 0.58
C VAL A 28 5.66 -2.47 1.58
N ARG A 29 6.65 -3.32 1.27
CA ARG A 29 7.15 -4.33 2.21
C ARG A 29 7.78 -3.70 3.45
N SER A 30 8.55 -2.62 3.29
CA SER A 30 9.16 -1.91 4.43
C SER A 30 8.09 -1.29 5.34
N ALA A 31 7.06 -0.67 4.75
CA ALA A 31 5.92 -0.14 5.48
C ALA A 31 5.13 -1.23 6.20
N ALA A 32 4.78 -2.31 5.49
CA ALA A 32 4.09 -3.46 6.07
C ALA A 32 4.89 -4.11 7.21
N ASN A 33 6.20 -4.25 7.05
CA ASN A 33 7.08 -4.76 8.11
C ASN A 33 7.07 -3.83 9.35
N SER A 34 7.17 -2.52 9.13
CA SER A 34 7.12 -1.52 10.21
C SER A 34 5.80 -1.53 10.99
N LEU A 35 4.72 -1.99 10.38
CA LEU A 35 3.40 -2.15 10.99
C LEU A 35 3.13 -3.57 11.54
N GLY A 36 4.12 -4.49 11.47
CA GLY A 36 3.99 -5.85 11.99
C GLY A 36 3.37 -6.86 11.03
N PHE A 37 3.24 -6.53 9.73
CA PHE A 37 2.60 -7.36 8.72
C PHE A 37 3.57 -8.10 7.77
N ALA A 38 4.86 -8.14 8.10
CA ALA A 38 5.95 -8.57 7.20
C ALA A 38 5.76 -9.92 6.50
N ARG A 39 5.01 -10.85 7.10
CA ARG A 39 4.80 -12.22 6.60
C ARG A 39 3.35 -12.50 6.21
N ARG A 40 2.49 -11.48 6.23
CA ARG A 40 1.08 -11.64 5.90
C ARG A 40 0.92 -11.53 4.38
N PRO A 41 0.35 -12.55 3.71
CA PRO A 41 0.10 -12.49 2.27
C PRO A 41 -1.01 -11.49 1.94
N SER A 42 -1.93 -11.25 2.89
CA SER A 42 -3.07 -10.38 2.72
C SER A 42 -3.39 -9.57 3.96
N LEU A 43 -4.03 -8.43 3.72
CA LEU A 43 -4.39 -7.40 4.70
C LEU A 43 -5.88 -7.12 4.64
N SER A 44 -6.48 -6.72 5.76
CA SER A 44 -7.81 -6.09 5.73
C SER A 44 -7.73 -4.74 4.99
N MET A 45 -8.89 -4.18 4.64
CA MET A 45 -8.95 -2.84 4.03
C MET A 45 -8.24 -1.79 4.90
N ASP A 46 -8.51 -1.76 6.20
CA ASP A 46 -7.91 -0.78 7.12
C ASP A 46 -6.39 -0.97 7.24
N GLU A 47 -5.93 -2.22 7.27
CA GLU A 47 -4.51 -2.54 7.31
C GLU A 47 -3.81 -2.11 6.00
N ALA A 48 -4.43 -2.36 4.85
CA ALA A 48 -3.94 -1.95 3.55
C ALA A 48 -3.85 -0.42 3.42
N LEU A 49 -4.85 0.30 3.93
CA LEU A 49 -4.85 1.76 4.01
C LEU A 49 -3.75 2.28 4.93
N GLY A 50 -3.54 1.64 6.08
CA GLY A 50 -2.45 1.94 7.01
C GLY A 50 -1.06 1.74 6.36
N VAL A 51 -0.88 0.69 5.57
CA VAL A 51 0.36 0.49 4.80
C VAL A 51 0.59 1.63 3.81
N LEU A 52 -0.42 2.00 3.01
CA LEU A 52 -0.28 3.10 2.05
C LEU A 52 -0.02 4.45 2.73
N GLU A 53 -0.64 4.69 3.89
CA GLU A 53 -0.39 5.86 4.70
C GLU A 53 1.05 5.91 5.21
N LYS A 54 1.59 4.77 5.67
CA LYS A 54 2.99 4.69 6.07
C LYS A 54 3.94 4.94 4.89
N VAL A 55 3.63 4.42 3.70
CA VAL A 55 4.41 4.73 2.48
C VAL A 55 4.31 6.22 2.13
N ALA A 56 3.16 6.86 2.35
CA ALA A 56 2.95 8.29 2.08
C ALA A 56 3.82 9.23 2.92
N GLU A 57 4.36 8.76 4.04
CA GLU A 57 5.36 9.49 4.84
C GLU A 57 6.72 9.61 4.12
N THR A 58 6.97 8.79 3.08
CA THR A 58 8.22 8.81 2.32
C THR A 58 8.32 10.09 1.47
N PRO A 59 9.40 10.87 1.57
CA PRO A 59 9.60 12.05 0.73
C PRO A 59 9.63 11.73 -0.77
N GLY A 60 9.18 12.68 -1.59
CA GLY A 60 9.25 12.59 -3.05
C GLY A 60 8.18 11.72 -3.70
N ILE A 61 8.49 11.18 -4.88
CA ILE A 61 7.52 10.55 -5.78
C ILE A 61 6.83 9.32 -5.18
N VAL A 62 7.52 8.58 -4.31
CA VAL A 62 6.97 7.39 -3.64
C VAL A 62 5.80 7.77 -2.73
N GLY A 63 5.99 8.74 -1.83
CA GLY A 63 4.93 9.15 -0.92
C GLY A 63 3.79 9.90 -1.63
N VAL A 64 4.08 10.66 -2.68
CA VAL A 64 3.03 11.27 -3.51
C VAL A 64 2.17 10.18 -4.18
N THR A 65 2.79 9.18 -4.78
CA THR A 65 2.08 8.07 -5.45
C THR A 65 1.23 7.28 -4.44
N ALA A 66 1.74 7.04 -3.23
CA ALA A 66 1.00 6.34 -2.18
C ALA A 66 -0.27 7.08 -1.74
N ARG A 67 -0.26 8.42 -1.66
CA ARG A 67 -1.47 9.21 -1.37
C ARG A 67 -2.55 9.02 -2.43
N PHE A 68 -2.17 9.00 -3.70
CA PHE A 68 -3.10 8.72 -4.79
C PHE A 68 -3.60 7.27 -4.76
N ALA A 69 -2.73 6.30 -4.48
CA ALA A 69 -3.12 4.90 -4.30
C ALA A 69 -4.13 4.75 -3.14
N LYS A 70 -3.90 5.43 -2.01
CA LYS A 70 -4.82 5.45 -0.85
C LYS A 70 -6.19 5.99 -1.25
N SER A 71 -6.23 7.13 -1.95
CA SER A 71 -7.49 7.72 -2.44
C SER A 71 -8.26 6.76 -3.36
N ARG A 72 -7.58 6.14 -4.33
CA ARG A 72 -8.19 5.13 -5.21
C ARG A 72 -8.74 3.94 -4.44
N LEU A 73 -8.01 3.48 -3.41
CA LEU A 73 -8.44 2.35 -2.60
C LEU A 73 -9.67 2.68 -1.75
N HIS A 74 -9.72 3.88 -1.16
CA HIS A 74 -10.93 4.39 -0.47
C HIS A 74 -12.14 4.45 -1.42
N LEU A 75 -11.96 4.97 -2.63
CA LEU A 75 -13.05 5.12 -3.60
C LEU A 75 -13.57 3.78 -4.14
N ALA A 76 -12.71 2.76 -4.21
CA ALA A 76 -13.12 1.41 -4.62
C ALA A 76 -13.86 0.64 -3.52
N ALA A 77 -13.86 1.15 -2.28
CA ALA A 77 -14.46 0.51 -1.10
C ALA A 77 -15.85 1.07 -0.74
N GLY A 78 -16.23 2.22 -1.30
CA GLY A 78 -17.56 2.84 -1.16
C GLY A 78 -18.47 2.51 -2.32
#